data_AF-A0A933GVD0-F1
#
_entry.id   AF-A0A933GVD0-F1
#
_cell.length_a   1.000
_cell.length_b   1.000
_cell.length_c   1.000
_cell.angle_alpha   90.00
_cell.angle_beta   90.00
_cell.angle_gamma   90.00
#
_symmetry.space_group_name_H-M   'P 1'
#
loop_
_entity.id
_entity.type
_entity.pdbx_description
1 polymer ?
#
loop_
_entity_poly.entity_id
_entity_poly.type
_entity_poly.pdbx_seq_one_letter_code
_entity_poly.pdbx_strand_id
1 'polypeptide(L)'
;MEKQERVVVSDIERTVIDGLRQPEYCRGFTEVAKGFWMHRGEANVQGLVEYALRLHVGAVIRRAGHLLEACDIPAPGQVERLRERPTDAYQFLDPLMPPEGRYLARWRLRLDVSLEEIQTVVRT
;
A
#
# COMPACT_ATOMS: atom_id res chain seq x y z
N MET A 1 22.35 27.54 22.65
CA MET A 1 21.06 26.88 22.92
C MET A 1 20.45 26.54 21.59
N GLU A 2 20.40 25.27 21.21
CA GLU A 2 19.79 24.84 19.95
C GLU A 2 18.27 25.10 20.02
N LYS A 3 17.76 25.81 19.01
CA LYS A 3 16.35 26.16 18.89
C LYS A 3 15.64 25.00 18.19
N GLN A 4 14.87 24.20 18.94
CA GLN A 4 14.02 23.16 18.35
C GLN A 4 12.78 23.81 17.72
N GLU A 5 12.63 23.68 16.40
CA GLU A 5 11.42 24.09 15.67
C GLU A 5 10.46 22.90 15.54
N ARG A 6 9.17 23.14 15.80
CA ARG A 6 8.12 22.13 15.61
C ARG A 6 7.66 22.19 14.16
N VAL A 7 7.81 21.07 13.46
CA VAL A 7 7.34 20.89 12.08
C VAL A 7 6.21 19.88 12.09
N VAL A 8 5.16 20.13 11.30
CA VAL A 8 4.07 19.17 11.12
C VAL A 8 4.51 18.13 10.10
N VAL A 9 4.45 16.87 10.50
CA VAL A 9 4.78 15.71 9.66
C VAL A 9 3.52 14.85 9.51
N SER A 10 3.38 14.17 8.37
CA SER A 10 2.31 13.21 8.14
C SER A 10 2.38 12.04 9.12
N ASP A 11 1.22 11.44 9.40
CA ASP A 11 1.17 10.14 10.08
C ASP A 11 1.66 9.01 9.13
N ILE A 12 1.90 7.83 9.71
CA ILE A 12 2.44 6.67 8.98
C ILE A 12 1.45 6.24 7.89
N GLU A 13 0.17 6.20 8.23
CA GLU A 13 -0.90 5.74 7.35
C GLU A 13 -1.01 6.65 6.12
N ARG A 14 -0.97 7.96 6.32
CA ARG A 14 -1.00 8.96 5.26
C ARG A 14 0.20 8.82 4.35
N THR A 15 1.39 8.66 4.94
CA THR A 15 2.64 8.48 4.19
C THR A 15 2.57 7.23 3.30
N VAL A 16 2.08 6.11 3.84
CA VAL A 16 1.88 4.88 3.07
C VAL A 16 0.85 5.08 1.95
N ILE A 17 -0.28 5.71 2.24
CA ILE A 17 -1.33 5.96 1.24
C ILE A 17 -0.84 6.90 0.12
N ASP A 18 -0.08 7.94 0.46
CA ASP A 18 0.52 8.83 -0.53
C ASP A 18 1.52 8.09 -1.42
N GLY A 19 2.32 7.18 -0.86
CA GLY A 19 3.21 6.30 -1.63
C GLY A 19 2.47 5.29 -2.52
N LEU A 20 1.36 4.72 -2.06
CA LEU A 20 0.53 3.83 -2.91
C LEU A 20 -0.18 4.57 -4.04
N ARG A 21 -0.47 5.86 -3.83
CA ARG A 21 -1.09 6.75 -4.81
C ARG A 21 -0.10 7.20 -5.87
N GLN A 22 1.11 7.56 -5.46
CA GLN A 22 2.17 8.06 -6.33
C GLN A 22 3.47 7.25 -6.11
N PRO A 23 3.47 5.95 -6.45
CA PRO A 23 4.61 5.07 -6.23
C PRO A 23 5.89 5.55 -6.93
N GLU A 24 5.78 6.35 -7.99
CA GLU A 24 6.89 7.01 -8.67
C GLU A 24 7.76 7.88 -7.74
N TYR A 25 7.18 8.47 -6.69
CA TYR A 25 7.92 9.26 -5.70
C TYR A 25 8.49 8.42 -4.55
N CYS A 26 8.13 7.15 -4.49
CA CYS A 26 8.60 6.20 -3.49
C CYS A 26 9.49 5.10 -4.09
N ARG A 27 9.91 5.22 -5.36
CA ARG A 27 10.64 4.18 -6.10
C ARG A 27 9.86 2.85 -6.24
N GLY A 28 8.53 2.92 -6.27
CA GLY A 28 7.67 1.78 -6.55
C GLY A 28 6.89 1.29 -5.34
N PHE A 29 6.02 0.31 -5.58
CA PHE A 29 5.19 -0.34 -4.56
C PHE A 29 6.04 -1.05 -3.51
N THR A 30 7.13 -1.70 -3.92
CA THR A 30 7.98 -2.53 -3.06
C THR A 30 8.60 -1.73 -1.90
N GLU A 31 9.06 -0.51 -2.16
CA GLU A 31 9.64 0.34 -1.12
C GLU A 31 8.57 0.89 -0.16
N VAL A 32 7.36 1.18 -0.65
CA VAL A 32 6.23 1.52 0.21
C VAL A 32 5.87 0.34 1.11
N ALA A 33 5.87 -0.87 0.56
CA ALA A 33 5.61 -2.09 1.32
C ALA A 33 6.67 -2.34 2.39
N LYS A 34 7.94 -2.09 2.07
CA LYS A 34 9.05 -2.15 3.02
C LYS A 34 8.83 -1.19 4.19
N GLY A 35 8.60 0.09 3.90
CA GLY A 35 8.41 1.13 4.91
C GLY A 35 7.21 0.82 5.80
N PHE A 36 6.09 0.40 5.22
CA PHE A 36 4.93 -0.04 5.98
C PHE A 36 5.26 -1.24 6.88
N TRP A 37 5.93 -2.27 6.35
CA TRP A 37 6.30 -3.43 7.15
C TRP A 37 7.19 -3.07 8.34
N MET A 38 8.19 -2.21 8.14
CA MET A 38 9.10 -1.76 9.21
C MET A 38 8.33 -1.11 10.37
N HIS A 39 7.26 -0.37 10.08
CA HIS A 39 6.45 0.35 11.06
C HIS A 39 5.09 -0.29 11.34
N ARG A 40 4.87 -1.55 10.91
CA ARG A 40 3.55 -2.21 10.99
C ARG A 40 3.01 -2.37 12.42
N GLY A 41 3.89 -2.39 13.43
CA GLY A 41 3.51 -2.47 14.84
C GLY A 41 2.97 -1.15 15.40
N GLU A 42 3.29 -0.02 14.76
CA GLU A 42 2.84 1.33 15.13
C GLU A 42 1.67 1.79 14.27
N ALA A 43 1.53 1.22 13.07
CA ALA A 43 0.51 1.61 12.11
C ALA A 43 -0.92 1.29 12.58
N ASN A 44 -1.79 2.30 12.55
CA ASN A 44 -3.22 2.19 12.67
C ASN A 44 -3.85 1.71 11.34
N VAL A 45 -4.05 0.40 11.24
CA VAL A 45 -4.64 -0.25 10.06
C VAL A 45 -6.03 0.32 9.71
N GLN A 46 -6.84 0.68 10.71
CA GLN A 46 -8.14 1.30 10.45
C GLN A 46 -7.98 2.66 9.78
N GLY A 47 -7.08 3.50 10.28
CA GLY A 47 -6.77 4.81 9.69
C GLY A 47 -6.28 4.69 8.25
N LEU A 48 -5.40 3.72 7.96
CA LEU A 48 -4.92 3.43 6.61
C LEU A 48 -6.07 3.09 5.66
N VAL A 49 -6.99 2.22 6.07
CA VAL A 49 -8.17 1.88 5.26
C VAL A 49 -9.10 3.06 5.08
N GLU A 50 -9.32 3.87 6.12
CA GLU A 50 -10.15 5.07 6.01
C GLU A 50 -9.55 6.09 5.03
N TYR A 51 -8.23 6.32 5.08
CA TYR A 51 -7.56 7.18 4.12
C TYR A 51 -7.65 6.64 2.69
N ALA A 52 -7.43 5.33 2.47
CA ALA A 52 -7.55 4.71 1.15
C ALA A 52 -8.96 4.90 0.56
N LEU A 53 -9.99 4.66 1.38
CA LEU A 53 -11.40 4.77 0.96
C LEU A 53 -11.81 6.22 0.66
N ARG A 54 -11.32 7.19 1.44
CA ARG A 54 -11.61 8.63 1.25
C ARG A 54 -11.05 9.20 -0.05
N LEU A 55 -10.00 8.58 -0.62
CA LEU A 55 -9.42 9.05 -1.88
C LEU A 55 -10.29 8.73 -3.09
N HIS A 56 -11.20 7.74 -3.00
CA HIS A 56 -12.01 7.27 -4.12
C HIS A 56 -11.19 6.87 -5.37
N VAL A 57 -9.94 6.44 -5.18
CA VAL A 57 -9.07 5.96 -6.26
C VAL A 57 -8.97 4.44 -6.20
N GLY A 58 -9.55 3.76 -7.19
CA GLY A 58 -9.61 2.30 -7.25
C GLY A 58 -8.23 1.64 -7.14
N ALA A 59 -7.23 2.13 -7.86
CA ALA A 59 -5.86 1.60 -7.81
C ALA A 59 -5.27 1.65 -6.37
N VAL A 60 -5.45 2.76 -5.66
CA VAL A 60 -4.95 2.92 -4.27
C VAL A 60 -5.64 1.94 -3.33
N ILE A 61 -6.96 1.82 -3.43
CA ILE A 61 -7.76 0.89 -2.59
C ILE A 61 -7.28 -0.56 -2.79
N ARG A 62 -7.05 -0.96 -4.05
CA ARG A 62 -6.58 -2.32 -4.37
C ARG A 62 -5.15 -2.57 -3.89
N ARG A 63 -4.24 -1.61 -4.11
CA ARG A 63 -2.85 -1.68 -3.62
C ARG A 63 -2.80 -1.74 -2.09
N ALA A 64 -3.62 -0.96 -1.40
CA ALA A 64 -3.70 -0.97 0.07
C ALA A 64 -4.18 -2.34 0.57
N GLY A 65 -5.21 -2.91 -0.07
CA GLY A 65 -5.68 -4.25 0.28
C GLY A 65 -4.62 -5.33 0.06
N HIS A 66 -3.93 -5.29 -1.08
CA HIS A 66 -2.84 -6.21 -1.35
C HIS A 66 -1.65 -6.02 -0.39
N LEU A 67 -1.33 -4.78 -0.02
CA LEU A 67 -0.28 -4.45 0.94
C LEU A 67 -0.55 -5.13 2.29
N LEU A 68 -1.77 -5.02 2.82
CA LEU A 68 -2.13 -5.66 4.09
C LEU A 68 -1.96 -7.19 4.04
N GLU A 69 -2.29 -7.81 2.91
CA GLU A 69 -2.11 -9.27 2.72
C GLU A 69 -0.63 -9.64 2.53
N ALA A 70 0.12 -8.88 1.74
CA ALA A 70 1.54 -9.12 1.49
C ALA A 70 2.39 -8.93 2.75
N CYS A 71 1.92 -8.08 3.68
CA CYS A 71 2.52 -7.83 4.98
C CYS A 71 1.87 -8.64 6.12
N ASP A 72 1.13 -9.71 5.81
CA ASP A 72 0.55 -10.64 6.80
C ASP A 72 -0.21 -9.94 7.95
N ILE A 73 -0.88 -8.81 7.67
CA ILE A 73 -1.59 -8.03 8.68
C ILE A 73 -2.93 -8.70 9.02
N PRO A 74 -3.18 -9.07 10.30
CA PRO A 74 -4.39 -9.80 10.69
C PRO A 74 -5.61 -8.87 10.83
N ALA A 75 -6.08 -8.33 9.71
CA ALA A 75 -7.17 -7.35 9.67
C ALA A 75 -8.27 -7.73 8.64
N PRO A 76 -8.95 -8.88 8.81
CA PRO A 76 -9.88 -9.40 7.80
C PRO A 76 -11.05 -8.47 7.52
N GLY A 77 -11.59 -7.77 8.53
CA GLY A 77 -12.68 -6.82 8.33
C GLY A 77 -12.26 -5.60 7.50
N GLN A 78 -11.06 -5.09 7.71
CA GLN A 78 -10.48 -3.97 6.97
C GLN A 78 -10.16 -4.37 5.53
N VAL A 79 -9.63 -5.57 5.34
CA VAL A 79 -9.41 -6.16 4.02
C VAL A 79 -10.74 -6.28 3.25
N GLU A 80 -11.80 -6.77 3.89
CA GLU A 80 -13.10 -6.91 3.23
C GLU A 80 -13.70 -5.54 2.85
N ARG A 81 -13.62 -4.55 3.75
CA ARG A 81 -14.07 -3.16 3.45
C ARG A 81 -13.41 -2.56 2.21
N LEU A 82 -12.16 -2.91 1.93
CA LEU A 82 -11.46 -2.50 0.71
C LEU A 82 -11.92 -3.32 -0.51
N ARG A 83 -12.16 -4.62 -0.33
CA ARG A 83 -12.62 -5.52 -1.41
C ARG A 83 -14.00 -5.18 -1.94
N GLU A 84 -14.92 -4.76 -1.08
CA GLU A 84 -16.30 -4.40 -1.41
C GLU A 84 -16.39 -3.22 -2.39
N ARG A 85 -15.30 -2.46 -2.58
CA ARG A 85 -15.29 -1.32 -3.49
C ARG A 85 -15.26 -1.77 -4.96
N PRO A 86 -16.23 -1.35 -5.79
CA PRO A 86 -16.25 -1.71 -7.19
C PRO A 86 -15.03 -1.13 -7.91
N THR A 87 -14.61 -1.81 -8.96
CA THR A 87 -13.63 -1.30 -9.93
C THR A 87 -13.99 -1.86 -11.28
N ASP A 88 -13.72 -1.13 -12.35
CA ASP A 88 -14.13 -1.55 -13.70
C ASP A 88 -13.01 -2.30 -14.43
N ALA A 89 -11.76 -2.11 -13.99
CA ALA A 89 -10.59 -2.65 -14.67
C ALA A 89 -9.54 -3.20 -13.71
N TYR A 90 -8.65 -4.02 -14.27
CA TYR A 90 -7.41 -4.40 -13.62
C TYR A 90 -6.43 -3.21 -13.59
N GLN A 91 -5.68 -3.09 -12.49
CA GLN A 91 -4.68 -2.03 -12.29
C GLN A 91 -3.30 -2.65 -12.07
N PHE A 92 -2.24 -1.93 -12.43
CA PHE A 92 -0.86 -2.34 -12.10
C PHE A 92 -0.61 -2.22 -10.60
N LEU A 93 0.06 -3.23 -10.03
CA LEU A 93 0.53 -3.16 -8.65
C LEU A 93 1.60 -2.06 -8.53
N ASP A 94 2.59 -2.09 -9.41
CA ASP A 94 3.63 -1.05 -9.52
C ASP A 94 3.70 -0.44 -10.93
N PRO A 95 3.15 0.77 -11.13
CA PRO A 95 3.20 1.47 -12.43
C PRO A 95 4.61 1.71 -13.01
N LEU A 96 5.67 1.59 -12.19
CA LEU A 96 7.05 1.76 -12.63
C LEU A 96 7.63 0.49 -13.27
N MET A 97 6.94 -0.65 -13.16
CA MET A 97 7.42 -1.92 -13.68
C MET A 97 6.88 -2.19 -15.09
N PRO A 98 7.58 -3.02 -15.90
CA PRO A 98 7.06 -3.48 -17.17
C PRO A 98 5.67 -4.11 -16.99
N PRO A 99 4.75 -3.94 -17.94
CA PRO A 99 3.39 -4.46 -17.85
C PRO A 99 3.40 -5.97 -18.11
N GLU A 100 3.97 -6.70 -17.18
CA GLU A 100 4.19 -8.14 -17.19
C GLU A 100 3.59 -8.75 -15.92
N GLY A 101 3.70 -10.08 -15.77
CA GLY A 101 3.23 -10.75 -14.56
C GLY A 101 1.74 -11.08 -14.52
N ARG A 102 1.35 -11.75 -13.43
CA ARG A 102 0.07 -12.47 -13.32
C ARG A 102 -1.07 -11.57 -12.85
N TYR A 103 -2.28 -11.91 -13.25
CA TYR A 103 -3.49 -11.27 -12.76
C TYR A 103 -3.90 -11.83 -11.39
N LEU A 104 -4.03 -10.97 -10.39
CA LEU A 104 -4.60 -11.26 -9.09
C LEU A 104 -6.06 -10.82 -9.05
N ALA A 105 -6.99 -11.74 -9.38
CA ALA A 105 -8.42 -11.45 -9.50
C ALA A 105 -9.05 -10.88 -8.22
N ARG A 106 -8.59 -11.36 -7.05
CA ARG A 106 -9.04 -10.89 -5.73
C ARG A 106 -8.99 -9.36 -5.58
N TRP A 107 -7.92 -8.75 -6.09
CA TRP A 107 -7.73 -7.30 -6.05
C TRP A 107 -7.87 -6.65 -7.42
N ARG A 108 -8.15 -7.42 -8.48
CA ARG A 108 -8.05 -6.94 -9.86
C ARG A 108 -6.73 -6.19 -10.08
N LEU A 109 -5.64 -6.79 -9.63
CA LEU A 109 -4.29 -6.26 -9.82
C LEU A 109 -3.52 -7.10 -10.83
N ARG A 110 -2.59 -6.48 -11.54
CA ARG A 110 -1.53 -7.17 -12.25
C ARG A 110 -0.28 -7.10 -11.40
N LEU A 111 0.23 -8.26 -11.01
CA LEU A 111 1.42 -8.40 -10.18
C LEU A 111 2.65 -8.39 -11.09
N ASP A 112 3.07 -7.18 -11.46
CA ASP A 112 4.30 -6.84 -12.17
C ASP A 112 5.55 -6.89 -11.27
N VAL A 113 5.34 -7.04 -9.97
CA VAL A 113 6.35 -7.41 -8.97
C VAL A 113 5.99 -8.79 -8.39
N SER A 114 6.99 -9.66 -8.23
CA SER A 114 6.77 -10.98 -7.64
C SER A 114 6.53 -10.91 -6.13
N LEU A 115 5.77 -11.86 -5.59
CA LEU A 115 5.57 -11.96 -4.13
C LEU A 115 6.89 -12.24 -3.41
N GLU A 116 7.82 -12.97 -4.04
CA GLU A 116 9.15 -13.27 -3.50
C GLU A 116 10.00 -12.01 -3.34
N GLU A 117 9.99 -11.10 -4.31
CA GLU A 117 10.66 -9.80 -4.20
C GLU A 117 10.08 -8.98 -3.04
N ILE A 118 8.75 -8.89 -2.95
CA ILE A 118 8.09 -8.19 -1.84
C ILE A 118 8.50 -8.82 -0.50
N GLN A 119 8.44 -10.15 -0.40
CA GLN A 119 8.79 -10.89 0.82
C GLN A 119 10.26 -10.74 1.22
N THR A 120 11.16 -10.69 0.24
CA THR A 120 12.60 -10.50 0.49
C THR A 120 12.83 -9.14 1.13
N VAL A 121 12.18 -8.10 0.59
CA VAL A 121 12.38 -6.72 1.03
C VAL A 121 11.70 -6.44 2.38
N VAL A 122 10.51 -6.97 2.62
CA VAL A 122 9.81 -6.76 3.89
C VAL A 122 10.46 -7.56 5.03
N ARG A 123 11.10 -8.72 4.79
CA ARG A 123 11.70 -9.53 5.86
C ARG A 123 13.14 -9.18 6.22
N THR A 124 13.68 -8.09 5.67
CA THR A 124 15.05 -7.58 5.95
C THR A 124 15.00 -6.47 6.99
#